data_AF-A0A7R9F9A1-F1
#
_entry.id   AF-A0A7R9F9A1-F1
#
_cell.length_a   1.000
_cell.length_b   1.000
_cell.length_c   1.000
_cell.angle_alpha   90.00
_cell.angle_beta   90.00
_cell.angle_gamma   90.00
#
_symmetry.space_group_name_H-M   'P 1'
#
loop_
_entity.id
_entity.type
_entity.pdbx_description
1 polymer ?
#
loop_
_entity_poly.entity_id
_entity_poly.type
_entity_poly.pdbx_seq_one_letter_code
_entity_poly.pdbx_strand_id
1 'polypeptide(L)'
;MGDTHGLSNAEANQFCVDPDPSTKDFIFQQTMYRIKDPRRSLEFYTQVLGMRLLQKLDFPDMKFSLYFMGFEAAADIPVDPKDRTQWTFSRKATLELTHNWGTESDPDSHYHNGNEEPRGFGHIGIMVPDVDAACERFEKLNVEFVKRPNDGKMKGIAFIKDPDGYWIEILNAKNMAVSV
;
A
#
# COMPACT_ATOMS: atom_id res chain seq x y z
N MET A 1 23.87 17.72 23.24
CA MET A 1 22.71 17.36 22.40
C MET A 1 21.58 17.11 23.36
N GLY A 2 20.49 17.88 23.28
CA GLY A 2 19.34 17.67 24.18
C GLY A 2 18.75 16.30 23.94
N ASP A 3 18.33 15.62 25.01
CA ASP A 3 17.63 14.35 24.88
C ASP A 3 16.39 14.55 24.00
N THR A 4 16.35 13.83 22.88
CA THR A 4 15.20 13.83 21.98
C THR A 4 14.27 12.72 22.46
N HIS A 5 13.17 13.13 23.10
CA HIS A 5 12.09 12.22 23.47
C HIS A 5 10.87 12.52 22.61
N GLY A 6 10.12 11.48 22.23
CA GLY A 6 8.83 11.65 21.56
C GLY A 6 7.79 12.25 22.50
N LEU A 7 6.69 12.74 21.93
CA LEU A 7 5.54 13.25 22.70
C LEU A 7 5.02 12.16 23.64
N SER A 8 4.61 12.55 24.84
CA SER A 8 3.83 11.66 25.71
C SER A 8 2.43 11.43 25.15
N ASN A 9 1.74 10.35 25.55
CA ASN A 9 0.35 10.13 25.15
C ASN A 9 -0.57 11.29 25.57
N ALA A 10 -0.34 11.88 26.75
CA ALA A 10 -1.12 13.02 27.22
C ALA A 10 -0.91 14.26 26.35
N GLU A 11 0.35 14.55 25.99
CA GLU A 11 0.70 15.66 25.11
C GLU A 11 0.16 15.46 23.70
N ALA A 12 0.30 14.26 23.11
CA ALA A 12 -0.28 13.94 21.82
C ALA A 12 -1.80 14.16 21.80
N ASN A 13 -2.51 13.71 22.84
CA ASN A 13 -3.95 13.85 22.95
C ASN A 13 -4.42 15.31 23.11
N GLN A 14 -3.56 16.22 23.62
CA GLN A 14 -3.90 17.65 23.72
C GLN A 14 -4.01 18.34 22.36
N PHE A 15 -3.37 17.80 21.33
CA PHE A 15 -3.44 18.33 19.96
C PHE A 15 -4.60 17.72 19.15
N CYS A 16 -5.31 16.73 19.69
CA CYS A 16 -6.43 16.07 19.03
C CYS A 16 -7.76 16.73 19.43
N VAL A 17 -8.63 16.94 18.45
CA VAL A 17 -10.00 17.45 18.66
C VAL A 17 -11.02 16.47 18.09
N ASP A 18 -12.24 16.50 18.60
CA ASP A 18 -13.33 15.72 18.03
C ASP A 18 -13.58 16.13 16.56
N PRO A 19 -13.85 15.17 15.65
CA PRO A 19 -14.14 15.49 14.26
C PRO A 19 -15.36 16.40 14.12
N ASP A 20 -15.25 17.43 13.27
CA ASP A 20 -16.38 18.29 12.92
C ASP A 20 -17.51 17.46 12.25
N PRO A 21 -18.79 17.67 12.61
CA PRO A 21 -19.91 16.91 12.03
C PRO A 21 -19.99 16.92 10.50
N SER A 22 -19.42 17.93 9.83
CA SER A 22 -19.36 18.01 8.36
C SER A 22 -18.40 16.99 7.73
N THR A 23 -17.47 16.42 8.50
CA THR A 23 -16.48 15.44 8.03
C THR A 23 -16.88 13.99 8.34
N LYS A 24 -18.05 13.76 8.96
CA LYS A 24 -18.50 12.44 9.43
C LYS A 24 -18.56 11.36 8.33
N ASP A 25 -18.76 11.78 7.08
CA ASP A 25 -18.89 10.89 5.92
C ASP A 25 -17.61 10.82 5.07
N PHE A 26 -16.52 11.51 5.47
CA PHE A 26 -15.24 11.42 4.77
C PHE A 26 -14.62 10.03 4.97
N ILE A 27 -13.95 9.53 3.93
CA ILE A 27 -13.25 8.25 3.97
C ILE A 27 -11.82 8.39 3.47
N PHE A 28 -10.91 7.62 4.06
CA PHE A 28 -9.58 7.40 3.48
C PHE A 28 -9.72 6.40 2.32
N GLN A 29 -9.85 6.95 1.11
CA GLN A 29 -10.26 6.19 -0.07
C GLN A 29 -9.09 5.49 -0.74
N GLN A 30 -7.99 6.21 -0.97
CA GLN A 30 -6.86 5.71 -1.75
C GLN A 30 -5.50 6.18 -1.22
N THR A 31 -4.52 5.32 -1.42
CA THR A 31 -3.10 5.70 -1.48
C THR A 31 -2.65 5.59 -2.93
N MET A 32 -1.95 6.59 -3.45
CA MET A 32 -1.42 6.58 -4.81
C MET A 32 0.10 6.48 -4.78
N TYR A 33 0.64 5.59 -5.63
CA TYR A 33 2.02 5.74 -6.08
C TYR A 33 2.18 5.30 -7.53
N ARG A 34 3.28 5.78 -8.12
CA ARG A 34 3.58 5.54 -9.54
C ARG A 34 4.27 4.21 -9.70
N ILE A 35 4.04 3.54 -10.83
CA ILE A 35 4.64 2.25 -11.16
C ILE A 35 5.26 2.28 -12.55
N LYS A 36 6.39 1.61 -12.70
CA LYS A 36 7.17 1.58 -13.95
C LYS A 36 6.53 0.66 -14.98
N ASP A 37 6.20 -0.57 -14.59
CA ASP A 37 5.61 -1.56 -15.51
C ASP A 37 4.33 -2.15 -14.91
N PRO A 38 3.14 -1.78 -15.43
CA PRO A 38 1.87 -2.28 -14.91
C PRO A 38 1.73 -3.79 -15.01
N ARG A 39 2.41 -4.47 -15.93
CA ARG A 39 2.34 -5.94 -16.02
C ARG A 39 2.94 -6.57 -14.77
N ARG A 40 4.11 -6.11 -14.36
CA ARG A 40 4.82 -6.61 -13.16
C ARG A 40 4.07 -6.24 -11.89
N SER A 41 3.61 -5.00 -11.78
CA SER A 41 2.88 -4.53 -10.60
C SER A 41 1.53 -5.26 -10.47
N LEU A 42 0.75 -5.39 -11.55
CA LEU A 42 -0.53 -6.12 -11.50
C LEU A 42 -0.33 -7.59 -11.13
N GLU A 43 0.67 -8.26 -11.70
CA GLU A 43 1.02 -9.64 -11.31
C GLU A 43 1.37 -9.72 -9.83
N PHE A 44 2.21 -8.82 -9.32
CA PHE A 44 2.57 -8.79 -7.90
C PHE A 44 1.35 -8.56 -7.00
N TYR A 45 0.60 -7.48 -7.20
CA TYR A 45 -0.52 -7.15 -6.33
C TYR A 45 -1.66 -8.18 -6.40
N THR A 46 -1.85 -8.85 -7.55
CA THR A 46 -2.86 -9.91 -7.68
C THR A 46 -2.36 -11.28 -7.20
N GLN A 47 -1.27 -11.79 -7.76
CA GLN A 47 -0.80 -13.14 -7.49
C GLN A 47 -0.06 -13.25 -6.16
N VAL A 48 0.76 -12.25 -5.79
CA VAL A 48 1.51 -12.29 -4.52
C VAL A 48 0.62 -11.81 -3.39
N LEU A 49 -0.03 -10.65 -3.50
CA LEU A 49 -0.77 -10.07 -2.38
C LEU A 49 -2.24 -10.44 -2.33
N GLY A 50 -2.82 -11.01 -3.39
CA GLY A 50 -4.23 -11.41 -3.41
C GLY A 50 -5.21 -10.26 -3.59
N MET A 51 -4.75 -9.07 -4.00
CA MET A 51 -5.63 -7.96 -4.35
C MET A 51 -6.34 -8.22 -5.67
N ARG A 52 -7.40 -7.46 -5.91
CA ARG A 52 -8.17 -7.47 -7.17
C ARG A 52 -8.06 -6.13 -7.87
N LEU A 53 -7.97 -6.17 -9.21
CA LEU A 53 -8.13 -4.97 -10.04
C LEU A 53 -9.59 -4.53 -10.03
N LEU A 54 -9.86 -3.42 -9.34
CA LEU A 54 -11.18 -2.85 -9.15
C LEU A 54 -11.59 -2.00 -10.34
N GLN A 55 -10.69 -1.17 -10.87
CA GLN A 55 -10.95 -0.31 -12.02
C GLN A 55 -9.65 -0.02 -12.78
N LYS A 56 -9.74 0.05 -14.11
CA LYS A 56 -8.69 0.60 -14.97
C LYS A 56 -9.23 1.81 -15.70
N LEU A 57 -8.51 2.91 -15.66
CA LEU A 57 -8.84 4.15 -16.37
C LEU A 57 -7.66 4.54 -17.26
N ASP A 58 -7.95 5.02 -18.47
CA ASP A 58 -6.95 5.49 -19.42
C ASP A 58 -7.19 6.95 -19.74
N PHE A 59 -6.10 7.72 -19.81
CA PHE A 59 -6.12 9.14 -20.16
C PHE A 59 -5.17 9.39 -21.33
N PRO A 60 -5.60 9.10 -22.58
CA PRO A 60 -4.71 9.14 -23.76
C PRO A 60 -4.05 10.49 -24.01
N ASP A 61 -4.79 11.57 -23.85
CA ASP A 61 -4.28 12.94 -24.05
C ASP A 61 -3.18 13.31 -23.05
N MET A 62 -3.21 12.68 -21.87
CA MET A 62 -2.22 12.88 -20.79
C MET A 62 -1.19 11.74 -20.69
N LYS A 63 -1.33 10.70 -21.51
CA LYS A 63 -0.43 9.53 -21.59
C LYS A 63 -0.20 8.82 -20.24
N PHE A 64 -1.25 8.56 -19.49
CA PHE A 64 -1.18 7.70 -18.31
C PHE A 64 -2.41 6.80 -18.14
N SER A 65 -2.24 5.74 -17.37
CA SER A 65 -3.30 4.84 -16.92
C SER A 65 -3.32 4.75 -15.40
N LEU A 66 -4.50 4.56 -14.83
CA LEU A 66 -4.71 4.30 -13.41
C LEU A 66 -5.22 2.88 -13.23
N TYR A 67 -4.67 2.17 -12.24
CA TYR A 67 -5.11 0.83 -11.84
C TYR A 67 -5.46 0.85 -10.36
N PHE A 68 -6.75 0.77 -10.05
CA PHE A 68 -7.24 0.75 -8.68
C PHE A 68 -7.26 -0.69 -8.18
N MET A 69 -6.49 -0.98 -7.14
CA MET A 69 -6.36 -2.30 -6.52
C MET A 69 -6.99 -2.30 -5.13
N GLY A 70 -7.54 -3.45 -4.70
CA GLY A 70 -8.05 -3.60 -3.34
C GLY A 70 -8.47 -5.03 -3.00
N PHE A 71 -8.77 -5.28 -1.73
CA PHE A 71 -9.26 -6.56 -1.22
C PHE A 71 -10.78 -6.62 -1.23
N GLU A 72 -11.35 -6.78 -2.43
CA GLU A 72 -12.81 -6.84 -2.64
C GLU A 72 -13.21 -8.15 -3.31
N ALA A 73 -14.44 -8.59 -3.04
CA ALA A 73 -14.97 -9.80 -3.67
C ALA A 73 -15.27 -9.56 -5.16
N ALA A 74 -15.04 -10.59 -5.96
CA ALA A 74 -15.32 -10.54 -7.40
C ALA A 74 -16.77 -10.19 -7.74
N ALA A 75 -17.70 -10.71 -6.93
CA ALA A 75 -19.14 -10.56 -7.13
C ALA A 75 -19.64 -9.13 -6.83
N ASP A 76 -18.86 -8.34 -6.08
CA ASP A 76 -19.25 -6.99 -5.67
C ASP A 76 -18.85 -5.93 -6.70
N ILE A 77 -17.99 -6.28 -7.67
CA ILE A 77 -17.53 -5.35 -8.72
C ILE A 77 -18.65 -5.20 -9.77
N PRO A 78 -19.25 -4.00 -9.92
CA PRO A 78 -20.28 -3.80 -10.94
C PRO A 78 -19.74 -3.97 -12.36
N VAL A 79 -20.60 -4.43 -13.26
CA VAL A 79 -20.24 -4.60 -14.69
C VAL A 79 -20.43 -3.29 -15.46
N ASP A 80 -21.47 -2.51 -15.14
CA ASP A 80 -21.71 -1.22 -15.77
C ASP A 80 -20.55 -0.25 -15.46
N PRO A 81 -19.95 0.42 -16.46
CA PRO A 81 -18.78 1.28 -16.25
C PRO A 81 -19.02 2.45 -15.28
N LYS A 82 -20.22 3.03 -15.29
CA LYS A 82 -20.56 4.17 -14.43
C LYS A 82 -20.74 3.70 -13.00
N ASP A 83 -21.49 2.62 -12.80
CA ASP A 83 -21.70 2.03 -11.48
C ASP A 83 -20.39 1.52 -10.90
N ARG A 84 -19.53 0.90 -11.72
CA ARG A 84 -18.21 0.43 -11.32
C ARG A 84 -17.31 1.57 -10.88
N THR A 85 -17.31 2.68 -11.61
CA THR A 85 -16.56 3.89 -11.24
C THR A 85 -17.05 4.42 -9.89
N GLN A 86 -18.35 4.67 -9.74
CA GLN A 86 -18.92 5.15 -8.48
C GLN A 86 -18.60 4.20 -7.32
N TRP A 87 -18.72 2.89 -7.55
CA TRP A 87 -18.41 1.87 -6.57
C TRP A 87 -16.94 1.89 -6.16
N THR A 88 -16.00 1.87 -7.12
CA THR A 88 -14.55 1.88 -6.83
C THR A 88 -14.14 3.11 -6.03
N PHE A 89 -14.57 4.31 -6.44
CA PHE A 89 -14.23 5.56 -5.74
C PHE A 89 -14.95 5.72 -4.39
N SER A 90 -15.83 4.79 -4.00
CA SER A 90 -16.42 4.71 -2.66
C SER A 90 -15.78 3.67 -1.75
N ARG A 91 -14.83 2.86 -2.25
CA ARG A 91 -14.12 1.86 -1.45
C ARG A 91 -13.07 2.52 -0.57
N LYS A 92 -12.94 2.05 0.67
CA LYS A 92 -11.85 2.46 1.58
C LYS A 92 -10.56 1.74 1.19
N ALA A 93 -9.42 2.35 1.52
CA ALA A 93 -8.10 1.71 1.48
C ALA A 93 -7.76 1.03 0.14
N THR A 94 -8.13 1.66 -0.98
CA THR A 94 -7.68 1.24 -2.30
C THR A 94 -6.24 1.69 -2.55
N LEU A 95 -5.58 1.00 -3.48
CA LEU A 95 -4.27 1.38 -3.96
C LEU A 95 -4.40 1.83 -5.43
N GLU A 96 -4.16 3.10 -5.69
CA GLU A 96 -4.12 3.69 -7.03
C GLU A 96 -2.69 3.57 -7.57
N LEU A 97 -2.49 2.67 -8.54
CA LEU A 97 -1.23 2.53 -9.25
C LEU A 97 -1.27 3.39 -10.52
N THR A 98 -0.39 4.38 -10.59
CA THR A 98 -0.31 5.26 -11.77
C THR A 98 0.82 4.85 -12.69
N HIS A 99 0.49 4.48 -13.91
CA HIS A 99 1.45 4.18 -14.97
C HIS A 99 1.54 5.34 -15.95
N ASN A 100 2.69 6.00 -16.01
CA ASN A 100 2.99 6.96 -17.08
C ASN A 100 3.50 6.19 -18.29
N TRP A 101 2.88 6.35 -19.46
CA TRP A 101 3.15 5.48 -20.60
C TRP A 101 4.58 5.61 -21.11
N GLY A 102 5.24 4.48 -21.32
CA GLY A 102 6.61 4.40 -21.84
C GLY A 102 7.68 4.20 -20.78
N THR A 103 7.37 4.41 -19.49
CA THR A 103 8.34 4.19 -18.39
C THR A 103 8.81 2.74 -18.32
N GLU A 104 8.00 1.78 -18.77
CA GLU A 104 8.35 0.36 -18.83
C GLU A 104 9.47 0.05 -19.84
N SER A 105 9.65 0.90 -20.85
CA SER A 105 10.63 0.70 -21.94
C SER A 105 11.86 1.59 -21.81
N ASP A 106 11.81 2.61 -20.95
CA ASP A 106 12.93 3.50 -20.65
C ASP A 106 13.84 2.85 -19.60
N PRO A 107 15.10 2.49 -19.90
CA PRO A 107 15.99 1.84 -18.94
C PRO A 107 16.40 2.75 -17.77
N ASP A 108 16.36 4.08 -17.94
CA ASP A 108 16.76 5.04 -16.91
C ASP A 108 15.60 5.42 -15.99
N SER A 109 14.36 5.16 -16.43
CA SER A 109 13.16 5.43 -15.64
C SER A 109 13.07 4.52 -14.41
N HIS A 110 12.97 5.14 -13.24
CA HIS A 110 12.70 4.47 -11.96
C HIS A 110 11.94 5.43 -11.04
N TYR A 111 11.20 4.87 -10.09
CA TYR A 111 10.56 5.66 -9.04
C TYR A 111 11.33 5.52 -7.72
N HIS A 112 11.34 6.60 -6.95
CA HIS A 112 11.96 6.63 -5.62
C HIS A 112 10.94 6.14 -4.58
N ASN A 113 11.34 5.16 -3.77
CA ASN A 113 10.45 4.56 -2.76
C ASN A 113 10.29 5.40 -1.47
N GLY A 114 11.12 6.43 -1.30
CA GLY A 114 11.06 7.36 -0.16
C GLY A 114 11.82 6.92 1.10
N ASN A 115 12.46 5.74 1.10
CA ASN A 115 13.20 5.21 2.26
C ASN A 115 14.71 5.54 2.23
N GLU A 116 15.18 6.11 1.12
CA GLU A 116 16.52 6.71 0.97
C GLU A 116 16.40 8.24 0.86
N GLU A 117 17.52 8.96 0.86
CA GLU A 117 17.48 10.43 0.75
C GLU A 117 17.14 10.87 -0.68
N PRO A 118 16.18 11.81 -0.88
CA PRO A 118 15.39 12.49 0.14
C PRO A 118 14.24 11.62 0.68
N ARG A 119 14.16 11.49 2.01
CA ARG A 119 13.12 10.68 2.66
C ARG A 119 11.75 11.35 2.62
N GLY A 120 10.70 10.53 2.60
CA GLY A 120 9.30 11.00 2.59
C GLY A 120 8.31 9.88 2.87
N PHE A 121 7.65 9.39 1.82
CA PHE A 121 6.81 8.19 1.92
C PHE A 121 7.63 6.99 2.45
N GLY A 122 7.03 6.17 3.31
CA GLY A 122 7.69 4.98 3.86
C GLY A 122 7.20 3.69 3.22
N HIS A 123 5.96 3.32 3.50
CA HIS A 123 5.37 2.06 3.08
C HIS A 123 3.84 2.08 3.18
N ILE A 124 3.20 1.11 2.52
CA ILE A 124 1.85 0.65 2.88
C ILE A 124 1.95 -0.55 3.82
N GLY A 125 0.86 -0.88 4.53
CA GLY A 125 0.83 -2.02 5.44
C GLY A 125 -0.34 -2.96 5.17
N ILE A 126 -0.07 -4.26 5.21
CA ILE A 126 -1.05 -5.34 5.02
C ILE A 126 -1.14 -6.15 6.31
N MET A 127 -2.34 -6.16 6.89
CA MET A 127 -2.62 -7.05 8.01
C MET A 127 -2.90 -8.46 7.51
N VAL A 128 -2.15 -9.43 8.04
CA VAL A 128 -2.31 -10.84 7.74
C VAL A 128 -2.65 -11.63 9.01
N PRO A 129 -3.41 -12.74 8.89
CA PRO A 129 -3.73 -13.58 10.04
C PRO A 129 -2.51 -14.22 10.69
N ASP A 130 -1.47 -14.51 9.90
CA ASP A 130 -0.22 -15.16 10.30
C ASP A 130 0.93 -14.61 9.45
N VAL A 131 1.88 -13.93 10.09
CA VAL A 131 3.02 -13.28 9.42
C VAL A 131 4.02 -14.32 8.93
N ASP A 132 4.30 -15.36 9.69
CA ASP A 132 5.28 -16.38 9.32
C ASP A 132 4.77 -17.18 8.11
N ALA A 133 3.51 -17.63 8.14
CA ALA A 133 2.91 -18.35 7.01
C ALA A 133 2.83 -17.49 5.74
N ALA A 134 2.53 -16.19 5.86
CA ALA A 134 2.56 -15.26 4.73
C ALA A 134 3.98 -15.13 4.16
N CYS A 135 4.98 -14.95 5.01
CA CYS A 135 6.37 -14.82 4.59
C CYS A 135 6.94 -16.10 3.96
N GLU A 136 6.62 -17.29 4.47
CA GLU A 136 6.97 -18.55 3.82
C GLU A 136 6.42 -18.64 2.39
N ARG A 137 5.19 -18.16 2.18
CA ARG A 137 4.60 -18.10 0.84
C ARG A 137 5.34 -17.10 -0.05
N PHE A 138 5.67 -15.92 0.47
CA PHE A 138 6.42 -14.91 -0.27
C PHE A 138 7.82 -15.41 -0.67
N GLU A 139 8.50 -16.15 0.20
CA GLU A 139 9.77 -16.80 -0.11
C GLU A 139 9.64 -17.80 -1.25
N LYS A 140 8.61 -18.67 -1.24
CA LYS A 140 8.33 -19.62 -2.33
C LYS A 140 8.04 -18.94 -3.67
N LEU A 141 7.55 -17.71 -3.64
CA LEU A 141 7.30 -16.87 -4.81
C LEU A 141 8.47 -15.96 -5.18
N ASN A 142 9.63 -16.11 -4.52
CA ASN A 142 10.84 -15.31 -4.73
C ASN A 142 10.63 -13.80 -4.55
N VAL A 143 9.78 -13.41 -3.60
CA VAL A 143 9.57 -12.00 -3.23
C VAL A 143 10.81 -11.47 -2.49
N GLU A 144 11.21 -10.24 -2.82
CA GLU A 144 12.33 -9.58 -2.14
C GLU A 144 11.90 -9.06 -0.76
N PHE A 145 12.72 -9.34 0.25
CA PHE A 145 12.52 -8.87 1.62
C PHE A 145 13.48 -7.72 1.94
N VAL A 146 12.94 -6.67 2.54
CA VAL A 146 13.72 -5.65 3.26
C VAL A 146 14.09 -6.17 4.65
N LYS A 147 13.13 -6.83 5.32
CA LYS A 147 13.28 -7.37 6.67
C LYS A 147 12.41 -8.62 6.84
N ARG A 148 12.96 -9.71 7.35
CA ARG A 148 12.19 -10.92 7.68
C ARG A 148 11.48 -10.80 9.04
N PRO A 149 10.43 -11.61 9.32
CA PRO A 149 9.65 -11.53 10.56
C PRO A 149 10.49 -11.57 11.84
N ASN A 150 11.56 -12.37 11.81
CA ASN A 150 12.42 -12.63 12.94
C ASN A 150 13.75 -11.86 12.93
N ASP A 151 13.94 -10.93 12.01
CA ASP A 151 15.12 -10.07 11.99
C ASP A 151 14.98 -8.90 12.98
N GLY A 152 16.10 -8.40 13.50
CA GLY A 152 16.12 -7.20 14.36
C GLY A 152 15.42 -7.35 15.71
N LYS A 153 15.10 -6.21 16.34
CA LYS A 153 14.50 -6.13 17.69
C LYS A 153 13.00 -6.40 17.71
N MET A 154 12.26 -5.89 16.72
CA MET A 154 10.81 -6.13 16.59
C MET A 154 10.59 -7.45 15.85
N LYS A 155 10.05 -8.44 16.58
CA LYS A 155 9.68 -9.76 16.05
C LYS A 155 8.22 -9.74 15.60
N GLY A 156 7.87 -10.62 14.66
CA GLY A 156 6.49 -10.79 14.19
C GLY A 156 6.02 -9.72 13.21
N ILE A 157 6.96 -8.99 12.58
CA ILE A 157 6.75 -7.98 11.54
C ILE A 157 7.79 -8.15 10.43
N ALA A 158 7.35 -8.10 9.18
CA ALA A 158 8.21 -8.16 8.00
C ALA A 158 7.98 -6.99 7.06
N PHE A 159 8.96 -6.75 6.19
CA PHE A 159 8.86 -5.79 5.09
C PHE A 159 9.30 -6.47 3.80
N ILE A 160 8.45 -6.43 2.78
CA ILE A 160 8.75 -6.89 1.42
C ILE A 160 8.84 -5.70 0.46
N LYS A 161 9.39 -5.91 -0.73
CA LYS A 161 9.37 -4.94 -1.82
C LYS A 161 8.41 -5.35 -2.92
N ASP A 162 7.72 -4.37 -3.49
CA ASP A 162 7.04 -4.52 -4.78
C ASP A 162 8.04 -4.40 -5.95
N PRO A 163 7.60 -4.57 -7.22
CA PRO A 163 8.48 -4.49 -8.38
C PRO A 163 9.18 -3.15 -8.60
N ASP A 164 8.64 -2.07 -8.03
CA ASP A 164 9.17 -0.70 -8.09
C ASP A 164 10.01 -0.37 -6.83
N GLY A 165 10.15 -1.32 -5.90
CA GLY A 165 10.95 -1.19 -4.70
C GLY A 165 10.23 -0.48 -3.54
N TYR A 166 8.93 -0.22 -3.65
CA TYR A 166 8.13 0.29 -2.54
C TYR A 166 8.06 -0.75 -1.42
N TRP A 167 8.18 -0.28 -0.19
CA TRP A 167 8.14 -1.15 0.98
C TRP A 167 6.68 -1.44 1.33
N ILE A 168 6.42 -2.69 1.70
CA ILE A 168 5.11 -3.16 2.17
C ILE A 168 5.32 -3.88 3.50
N GLU A 169 4.75 -3.31 4.56
CA GLU A 169 4.74 -3.90 5.89
C GLU A 169 3.76 -5.08 5.93
N ILE A 170 4.19 -6.19 6.51
CA ILE A 170 3.38 -7.37 6.78
C ILE A 170 3.29 -7.53 8.29
N LEU A 171 2.07 -7.36 8.81
CA LEU A 171 1.83 -7.27 10.25
C LEU A 171 0.62 -8.10 10.67
N ASN A 172 0.57 -8.43 11.96
CA ASN A 172 -0.61 -9.00 12.59
C ASN A 172 -1.02 -8.15 13.80
N ALA A 173 -2.29 -7.78 13.87
CA ALA A 173 -2.79 -6.89 14.93
C ALA A 173 -2.58 -7.46 16.35
N LYS A 174 -2.67 -8.79 16.53
CA LYS A 174 -2.44 -9.43 17.83
C LYS A 174 -0.97 -9.37 18.23
N ASN A 175 -0.06 -9.59 17.28
CA ASN A 175 1.39 -9.48 17.54
C ASN A 175 1.77 -8.05 17.93
N MET A 176 1.18 -7.05 17.27
CA MET A 176 1.41 -5.64 17.59
C MET A 176 0.91 -5.28 18.99
N ALA A 177 -0.26 -5.79 19.40
CA ALA A 177 -0.83 -5.53 20.72
C ALA A 177 0.03 -6.05 21.90
N VAL A 178 0.85 -7.08 21.69
CA VAL A 178 1.77 -7.62 22.70
C VAL A 178 3.08 -6.82 22.76
N SER A 179 3.37 -6.02 21.72
CA SER A 179 4.63 -5.29 21.55
C SER A 179 4.58 -3.84 22.04
N VAL A 180 3.42 -3.36 22.46
CA VAL A 180 3.16 -1.99 22.94
C VAL A 180 3.06 -1.92 24.46
#